data_AF-A0A1I1C2K0-F1
#
_entry.id   AF-A0A1I1C2K0-F1
#
_cell.length_a   1.000
_cell.length_b   1.000
_cell.length_c   1.000
_cell.angle_alpha   90.00
_cell.angle_beta   90.00
_cell.angle_gamma   90.00
#
_symmetry.space_group_name_H-M   'P 1'
#
loop_
_entity.id
_entity.type
_entity.pdbx_description
1 polymer ?
#
loop_
_entity_poly.entity_id
_entity_poly.type
_entity_poly.pdbx_seq_one_letter_code
_entity_poly.pdbx_strand_id
1 'polypeptide(L)'
;MRDWCQRWAAVLGISLMGPVLLVLFVGCLIQGELPSPRGKIIYANVAPFLFYPLVLLLICGSAGLTYLSIMFVIGYSRGRSKR
;
A
#
# COMPACT_ATOMS: atom_id res chain seq x y z
N MET A 1 -24.02 -18.44 1.18
CA MET A 1 -22.62 -18.65 0.72
C MET A 1 -22.03 -17.42 0.03
N ARG A 2 -22.77 -16.76 -0.88
CA ARG A 2 -22.29 -15.57 -1.62
C ARG A 2 -21.79 -14.43 -0.70
N ASP A 3 -22.53 -14.11 0.35
CA ASP A 3 -22.15 -13.03 1.30
C ASP A 3 -20.89 -13.34 2.12
N TRP A 4 -20.62 -14.63 2.33
CA TRP A 4 -19.44 -15.09 3.07
C TRP A 4 -18.18 -14.95 2.20
N CYS A 5 -18.25 -15.40 0.94
CA CYS A 5 -17.17 -15.19 -0.03
C CYS A 5 -16.89 -13.70 -0.26
N GLN A 6 -17.92 -12.87 -0.37
CA GLN A 6 -17.79 -11.44 -0.63
C GLN A 6 -17.10 -10.70 0.54
N ARG A 7 -17.40 -11.10 1.80
CA ARG A 7 -16.69 -10.58 2.98
C ARG A 7 -15.23 -10.97 3.02
N TRP A 8 -14.90 -12.23 2.70
CA TRP A 8 -13.49 -12.67 2.66
C TRP A 8 -12.70 -12.02 1.53
N ALA A 9 -13.31 -11.82 0.36
CA ALA A 9 -12.72 -11.08 -0.73
C ALA A 9 -12.42 -9.62 -0.34
N ALA A 10 -13.33 -8.97 0.39
CA ALA A 10 -13.10 -7.61 0.90
C ALA A 10 -11.95 -7.56 1.93
N VAL A 11 -11.89 -8.52 2.86
CA VAL A 11 -10.81 -8.60 3.86
C VAL A 11 -9.45 -8.85 3.19
N LEU A 12 -9.39 -9.75 2.21
CA LEU A 12 -8.18 -10.00 1.44
C LEU A 12 -7.78 -8.78 0.60
N GLY A 13 -8.75 -8.10 -0.02
CA GLY A 13 -8.50 -6.88 -0.79
C GLY A 13 -7.87 -5.78 0.06
N ILE A 14 -8.44 -5.51 1.24
CA ILE A 14 -7.89 -4.55 2.19
C ILE A 14 -6.50 -5.00 2.66
N SER A 15 -6.33 -6.29 3.01
CA SER A 15 -5.06 -6.90 3.42
C SER A 15 -3.93 -6.73 2.41
N LEU A 16 -4.25 -6.85 1.13
CA LEU A 16 -3.27 -6.78 0.04
C LEU A 16 -3.02 -5.36 -0.44
N MET A 17 -3.91 -4.41 -0.13
CA MET A 17 -3.80 -3.03 -0.59
C MET A 17 -2.52 -2.35 -0.10
N GLY A 18 -2.14 -2.55 1.17
CA GLY A 18 -0.88 -2.03 1.72
C GLY A 18 0.37 -2.60 1.03
N PRO A 19 0.57 -3.93 1.02
CA PRO A 19 1.70 -4.56 0.36
C PRO A 19 1.81 -4.22 -1.13
N VAL A 20 0.69 -4.19 -1.85
CA VAL A 20 0.66 -3.86 -3.29
C VAL A 20 1.10 -2.42 -3.52
N LEU A 21 0.62 -1.47 -2.71
CA LEU A 21 1.06 -0.07 -2.78
C LEU A 21 2.55 0.06 -2.45
N LEU A 22 3.03 -0.68 -1.45
CA LEU A 22 4.44 -0.66 -1.06
C LEU A 22 5.34 -1.18 -2.18
N VAL A 23 4.98 -2.30 -2.82
CA VAL A 23 5.69 -2.85 -3.98
C VAL A 23 5.68 -1.85 -5.15
N LEU A 24 4.56 -1.19 -5.41
CA LEU A 24 4.47 -0.15 -6.44
C LEU A 24 5.43 1.00 -6.19
N PHE A 25 5.46 1.56 -4.97
CA PHE A 25 6.35 2.69 -4.64
C PHE A 25 7.83 2.30 -4.62
N VAL A 26 8.15 1.09 -4.15
CA VAL A 26 9.52 0.54 -4.23
C VAL A 26 9.92 0.32 -5.69
N GLY A 27 9.02 -0.17 -6.54
CA GLY A 27 9.23 -0.29 -7.98
C GLY A 27 9.51 1.07 -8.64
N CYS A 28 8.75 2.10 -8.28
CA CYS A 28 8.97 3.48 -8.73
C CYS A 28 10.35 4.01 -8.28
N LEU A 29 10.79 3.68 -7.06
CA LEU A 29 12.12 4.02 -6.58
C LEU A 29 13.23 3.36 -7.42
N ILE A 30 13.07 2.08 -7.76
CA ILE A 30 14.05 1.33 -8.57
C ILE A 30 14.09 1.86 -10.01
N GLN A 31 12.94 2.18 -10.59
CA GLN A 31 12.85 2.75 -11.93
C GLN A 31 13.30 4.22 -11.98
N GLY A 32 13.31 4.92 -10.84
CA GLY A 32 13.66 6.34 -10.77
C GLY A 32 12.59 7.27 -11.37
N GLU A 33 11.36 6.77 -11.50
CA GLU A 33 10.23 7.47 -12.11
C GLU A 33 9.03 7.44 -11.16
N LEU A 34 8.44 8.61 -10.88
CA LEU A 34 7.23 8.71 -10.07
C LEU A 34 6.07 9.26 -10.90
N PRO A 35 4.96 8.52 -11.05
CA PRO A 35 3.77 9.03 -11.72
C PRO A 35 3.13 10.12 -10.86
N SER A 36 3.16 11.36 -11.34
CA SER A 36 2.45 12.47 -10.70
C SER A 36 1.00 12.53 -11.19
N PRO A 37 0.02 12.80 -10.32
CA PRO A 37 -1.39 12.94 -10.71
C PRO A 37 -1.64 14.09 -11.72
N ARG A 38 -0.69 15.01 -11.90
CA ARG A 38 -0.77 16.08 -12.90
C ARG A 38 -0.26 15.66 -14.30
N GLY A 39 -0.02 14.36 -14.52
CA GLY A 39 0.48 13.82 -15.79
C GLY A 39 1.96 14.08 -16.06
N LYS A 40 2.67 14.76 -15.15
CA LYS A 40 4.10 15.06 -15.27
C LYS A 40 4.91 14.04 -14.47
N ILE A 41 5.61 13.14 -15.16
CA ILE A 41 6.49 12.15 -14.52
C ILE A 41 7.64 12.89 -13.83
N ILE A 42 7.85 12.62 -12.54
CA ILE A 42 8.97 13.16 -11.79
C ILE A 42 10.11 12.15 -11.90
N TYR A 43 11.17 12.54 -12.59
CA TYR A 43 12.38 11.74 -12.72
C TYR A 43 13.34 12.04 -11.57
N ALA A 44 13.93 11.00 -11.00
CA ALA A 44 14.98 11.11 -9.99
C ALA A 44 16.20 11.92 -10.50
N ASN A 45 16.48 11.86 -11.80
CA ASN A 45 17.60 12.57 -12.43
C ASN A 45 17.38 14.10 -12.53
N VAL A 46 16.13 14.56 -12.65
CA VAL A 46 15.81 15.97 -12.86
C VAL A 46 15.69 16.74 -11.54
N ALA A 47 15.16 16.09 -10.50
CA ALA A 47 14.93 16.72 -9.20
C ALA A 47 15.12 15.71 -8.05
N PRO A 48 16.35 15.24 -7.79
CA PRO A 48 16.62 14.19 -6.79
C PRO A 48 16.17 14.60 -5.38
N PHE A 49 16.43 15.86 -5.00
CA PHE A 49 16.04 16.40 -3.70
C PHE A 49 14.53 16.44 -3.47
N LEU A 50 13.72 16.45 -4.53
CA LEU A 50 12.26 16.37 -4.42
C LEU A 50 11.76 14.93 -4.52
N PHE A 51 12.39 14.12 -5.38
CA PHE A 51 12.01 12.74 -5.64
C PHE A 51 12.19 11.85 -4.40
N TYR A 52 13.39 11.81 -3.83
CA TYR A 52 13.70 10.90 -2.72
C TYR A 52 12.84 11.11 -1.48
N PRO A 53 12.65 12.33 -0.92
CA PRO A 53 11.81 12.49 0.26
C PRO A 53 10.34 12.19 -0.03
N LEU A 54 9.85 12.49 -1.23
CA LEU A 54 8.46 12.21 -1.63
C LEU A 54 8.21 10.70 -1.71
N VAL A 55 9.10 9.94 -2.36
CA VAL A 55 9.01 8.49 -2.44
C VAL A 55 9.17 7.84 -1.07
N LEU A 56 10.08 8.35 -0.24
CA LEU A 56 10.27 7.87 1.13
C LEU A 56 9.00 8.06 1.97
N LEU A 57 8.31 9.20 1.82
CA LEU A 57 7.05 9.48 2.51
C LEU A 57 5.93 8.53 2.02
N LEU A 58 5.86 8.26 0.73
CA LEU A 58 4.91 7.30 0.15
C LEU A 58 5.16 5.87 0.64
N ILE A 59 6.43 5.43 0.66
CA ILE A 59 6.83 4.13 1.20
C ILE A 59 6.44 4.05 2.69
N CYS A 60 6.79 5.06 3.48
CA CYS A 60 6.48 5.10 4.91
C CYS A 60 4.96 5.06 5.17
N GLY A 61 4.18 5.84 4.41
CA GLY A 61 2.71 5.81 4.48
C GLY A 61 2.14 4.43 4.10
N SER A 62 2.65 3.82 3.02
CA SER A 62 2.23 2.48 2.59
C SER A 62 2.60 1.39 3.60
N ALA A 63 3.74 1.51 4.28
CA ALA A 63 4.16 0.61 5.34
C ALA A 63 3.23 0.73 6.57
N GLY A 64 2.86 1.95 6.94
CA GLY A 64 1.87 2.21 8.00
C GLY A 64 0.49 1.60 7.66
N LEU A 65 0.02 1.79 6.42
CA LEU A 65 -1.23 1.17 5.95
C LEU A 65 -1.15 -0.36 5.95
N THR A 66 -0.01 -0.92 5.54
CA THR A 66 0.23 -2.37 5.58
C THR A 66 0.15 -2.91 7.01
N TYR A 67 0.79 -2.23 7.96
CA TYR A 67 0.75 -2.60 9.37
C TYR A 67 -0.68 -2.55 9.93
N LEU A 68 -1.41 -1.45 9.68
CA LEU A 68 -2.81 -1.32 10.10
C LEU A 68 -3.69 -2.40 9.49
N SER A 69 -3.46 -2.73 8.22
CA SER A 69 -4.21 -3.76 7.52
C SER A 69 -3.96 -5.15 8.11
N ILE A 70 -2.71 -5.48 8.44
CA ILE A 70 -2.35 -6.76 9.09
C ILE A 70 -2.97 -6.81 10.49
N MET A 71 -2.86 -5.74 11.28
CA MET A 71 -3.49 -5.67 12.61
C MET A 71 -5.01 -5.85 12.53
N PHE A 72 -5.65 -5.26 11.53
CA PHE A 72 -7.09 -5.43 11.30
C PHE A 72 -7.46 -6.88 11.00
N VAL A 73 -6.71 -7.57 10.13
CA VAL A 73 -6.93 -8.99 9.81
C VAL A 73 -6.72 -9.88 11.04
N ILE A 74 -5.68 -9.64 11.83
CA ILE A 74 -5.41 -10.38 13.07
C ILE A 74 -6.52 -10.14 14.10
N GLY A 75 -6.93 -8.88 14.28
CA GLY A 75 -8.03 -8.53 15.19
C GLY A 75 -9.37 -9.14 14.76
N TYR A 76 -9.68 -9.08 13.47
CA TYR A 76 -10.89 -9.66 12.89
C TYR A 76 -10.93 -11.19 13.04
N SER A 77 -9.82 -11.88 12.73
CA SER A 77 -9.74 -13.33 12.87
C SER A 77 -9.83 -13.78 14.33
N ARG A 78 -9.17 -13.08 15.27
CA ARG A 78 -9.27 -13.35 16.71
C ARG A 78 -10.67 -13.08 17.28
N GLY A 79 -11.32 -11.98 16.87
CA GLY A 79 -12.67 -11.63 17.30
C GLY A 79 -13.71 -12.64 16.82
N ARG A 80 -13.49 -13.25 15.64
CA ARG A 80 -14.36 -14.29 15.11
C ARG A 80 -14.18 -15.65 15.78
N SER A 81 -12.96 -15.99 16.23
CA SER A 81 -12.68 -17.26 16.93
C SER A 81 -13.32 -17.38 18.31
N LYS A 82 -13.76 -16.26 18.92
CA LYS A 82 -14.44 -16.24 20.23
C LYS A 82 -15.97 -16.26 20.13
N ARG A 83 -16.55 -16.28 18.93
CA ARG A 83 -17.99 -16.37 18.66
C ARG A 83 -18.31 -17.70 18.02
#